data_AF-A0A1G8R1Y8-F1
#
_entry.id   AF-A0A1G8R1Y8-F1
#
_cell.length_a   1.000
_cell.length_b   1.000
_cell.length_c   1.000
_cell.angle_alpha   90.00
_cell.angle_beta   90.00
_cell.angle_gamma   90.00
#
_symmetry.space_group_name_H-M   'P 1'
#
loop_
_entity.id
_entity.type
_entity.pdbx_description
1 polymer ?
#
loop_
_entity_poly.entity_id
_entity_poly.type
_entity_poly.pdbx_seq_one_letter_code
_entity_poly.pdbx_strand_id
1 'polypeptide(L)'
;MEQETTKITIRLPRKDVEFAKAYAKAHGISMTEVIDRHLRRLRALERHTPSAELDAITGLLPADLDAEQAYREHLVEKHRS
;
A
#
# COMPACT_ATOMS: atom_id res chain seq x y z
N MET A 1 4.96 -14.45 20.92
CA MET A 1 3.49 -14.58 20.77
C MET A 1 3.26 -15.35 19.49
N GLU A 2 2.59 -16.50 19.54
CA GLU A 2 2.22 -17.23 18.32
C GLU A 2 1.28 -16.35 17.50
N GLN A 3 1.57 -16.21 16.20
CA GLN A 3 0.70 -15.50 15.29
C GLN A 3 -0.47 -16.42 14.93
N GLU A 4 -1.69 -15.89 15.04
CA GLU A 4 -2.89 -16.61 14.62
C GLU A 4 -2.86 -16.81 13.10
N THR A 5 -2.98 -18.05 12.64
CA THR A 5 -2.94 -18.40 11.21
C THR A 5 -4.21 -19.14 10.81
N THR A 6 -4.65 -18.92 9.57
CA THR A 6 -5.82 -19.59 8.98
C THR A 6 -5.44 -20.25 7.67
N LYS A 7 -5.89 -21.50 7.47
CA LYS A 7 -5.67 -22.22 6.22
C LYS A 7 -6.76 -21.87 5.20
N ILE A 8 -6.35 -21.46 4.01
CA ILE A 8 -7.23 -21.19 2.88
C ILE A 8 -6.81 -22.07 1.70
N THR A 9 -7.77 -22.59 0.94
CA THR A 9 -7.52 -23.32 -0.31
C THR A 9 -8.10 -22.52 -1.47
N ILE A 10 -7.26 -22.13 -2.42
CA ILE A 10 -7.64 -21.36 -3.62
C ILE A 10 -7.34 -22.15 -4.89
N ARG A 11 -8.11 -21.93 -5.94
CA ARG A 11 -7.82 -22.45 -7.28
C ARG A 11 -7.01 -21.41 -8.04
N LEU A 12 -5.86 -21.82 -8.57
CA LEU A 12 -5.00 -20.99 -9.40
C LEU A 12 -4.65 -21.75 -10.68
N PRO A 13 -4.34 -21.04 -11.79
CA PRO A 13 -3.80 -21.69 -12.98
C PRO A 13 -2.55 -22.47 -12.64
N ARG A 14 -2.45 -23.71 -13.14
CA ARG A 14 -1.33 -24.62 -12.82
C ARG A 14 0.03 -23.98 -13.09
N LYS A 15 0.16 -23.23 -14.19
CA LYS A 15 1.39 -22.52 -14.56
C LYS A 15 1.88 -21.55 -13.47
N ASP A 16 0.96 -20.88 -12.79
CA ASP A 16 1.29 -19.87 -11.78
C ASP A 16 1.72 -20.55 -10.46
N VAL A 17 1.09 -21.67 -10.12
CA VAL A 17 1.48 -22.50 -8.97
C VAL A 17 2.90 -23.04 -9.15
N GLU A 18 3.21 -23.57 -10.33
CA GLU A 18 4.53 -24.12 -10.63
C GLU A 18 5.61 -23.03 -10.68
N PHE A 19 5.29 -21.86 -11.26
CA PHE A 19 6.16 -20.69 -11.19
C PHE A 19 6.47 -20.29 -9.74
N ALA A 20 5.45 -20.15 -8.90
CA ALA A 20 5.63 -19.73 -7.51
C ALA A 20 6.47 -20.75 -6.70
N LYS A 21 6.31 -22.05 -6.96
CA LYS A 21 7.15 -23.10 -6.35
C LYS A 21 8.60 -22.99 -6.78
N ALA A 22 8.85 -22.82 -8.09
CA ALA A 22 10.20 -22.66 -8.62
C ALA A 22 10.88 -21.40 -8.06
N TYR A 23 10.14 -20.29 -7.98
CA TYR A 23 10.61 -19.05 -7.36
C TYR A 23 10.98 -19.27 -5.89
N ALA A 24 10.09 -19.87 -5.11
CA ALA A 24 10.35 -20.15 -3.69
C ALA A 24 11.63 -20.98 -3.50
N LYS A 25 11.79 -22.04 -4.30
CA LYS A 25 12.98 -22.90 -4.30
C LYS A 25 14.25 -22.15 -4.69
N ALA A 26 14.21 -21.36 -5.76
CA ALA A 26 15.36 -20.59 -6.24
C ALA A 26 15.83 -19.54 -5.23
N HIS A 27 14.91 -18.99 -4.45
CA HIS A 27 15.20 -17.97 -3.44
C HIS A 27 15.35 -18.55 -2.01
N GLY A 28 15.33 -19.87 -1.83
CA GLY A 28 15.51 -20.52 -0.53
C GLY A 28 14.42 -20.20 0.50
N ILE A 29 13.21 -19.87 0.05
CA ILE A 29 12.07 -19.50 0.89
C ILE A 29 10.90 -20.46 0.70
N SER A 30 9.94 -20.45 1.63
CA SER A 30 8.72 -21.25 1.52
C SER A 30 7.68 -20.59 0.61
N MET A 31 6.74 -21.39 0.09
CA MET A 31 5.56 -20.85 -0.62
C MET A 31 4.76 -19.88 0.28
N THR A 32 4.61 -20.20 1.56
CA THR A 32 3.95 -19.34 2.53
C THR A 32 4.63 -17.98 2.62
N GLU A 33 5.96 -17.95 2.67
CA GLU A 33 6.74 -16.70 2.72
C GLU A 33 6.60 -15.86 1.44
N VAL A 34 6.51 -16.49 0.27
CA VAL A 34 6.23 -15.80 -1.01
C VAL A 34 4.89 -15.06 -0.93
N ILE A 35 3.84 -15.74 -0.48
CA ILE A 35 2.50 -15.17 -0.36
C ILE A 35 2.45 -14.09 0.73
N ASP A 36 3.03 -14.35 1.89
CA ASP A 36 3.03 -13.42 3.02
C ASP A 36 3.76 -12.10 2.69
N ARG A 37 4.90 -12.16 1.98
CA ARG A 37 5.57 -10.96 1.43
C ARG A 37 4.70 -10.20 0.44
N HIS A 38 3.95 -10.90 -0.40
CA HIS A 38 3.05 -10.24 -1.35
C HIS A 38 1.90 -9.55 -0.62
N LEU A 39 1.25 -10.22 0.34
CA LEU A 39 0.18 -9.65 1.15
C LEU A 39 0.66 -8.46 2.01
N ARG A 40 1.88 -8.51 2.57
CA ARG A 40 2.51 -7.35 3.23
C ARG A 40 2.63 -6.15 2.30
N ARG A 41 3.07 -6.37 1.05
CA ARG A 41 3.17 -5.30 0.05
C ARG A 41 1.80 -4.74 -0.32
N LEU A 42 0.78 -5.58 -0.53
CA LEU A 42 -0.58 -5.12 -0.81
C LEU A 42 -1.15 -4.26 0.32
N ARG A 43 -0.98 -4.67 1.58
CA ARG A 43 -1.39 -3.85 2.75
C ARG A 43 -0.65 -2.53 2.85
N ALA A 44 0.64 -2.49 2.48
CA ALA A 44 1.39 -1.25 2.46
C ALA A 44 0.88 -0.29 1.38
N LEU A 45 0.50 -0.80 0.20
CA LEU A 45 -0.10 -0.01 -0.86
C LEU A 45 -1.48 0.55 -0.47
N GLU A 46 -2.31 -0.24 0.22
CA GLU A 46 -3.59 0.25 0.76
C GLU A 46 -3.39 1.38 1.79
N ARG A 47 -2.36 1.31 2.64
CA ARG A 47 -2.05 2.39 3.60
C ARG A 47 -1.60 3.70 2.94
N HIS A 48 -1.15 3.65 1.69
CA HIS A 48 -0.79 4.84 0.92
C HIS A 48 -1.94 5.36 0.06
N THR A 49 -3.07 4.65 0.04
CA THR A 49 -4.32 5.21 -0.48
C THR A 49 -4.91 6.09 0.63
N PRO A 50 -5.19 7.38 0.40
CA PRO A 50 -5.92 8.20 1.37
C PRO A 50 -7.18 7.46 1.83
N SER A 51 -7.57 7.59 3.10
CA SER A 51 -8.88 7.06 3.51
C SER A 51 -9.97 7.75 2.69
N ALA A 52 -11.10 7.10 2.45
CA ALA A 52 -12.22 7.71 1.72
C ALA A 52 -12.68 9.06 2.34
N GLU A 53 -12.51 9.21 3.66
CA GLU A 53 -12.73 10.47 4.37
C GLU A 53 -11.68 11.54 4.02
N LEU A 54 -10.40 11.15 3.92
CA LEU A 54 -9.33 12.07 3.52
C LEU A 54 -9.43 12.43 2.04
N ASP A 55 -9.82 11.51 1.16
CA ASP A 55 -10.15 11.79 -0.25
C ASP A 55 -11.33 12.76 -0.37
N ALA A 56 -12.38 12.61 0.45
CA ALA A 56 -13.51 13.52 0.46
C ALA A 56 -13.12 14.94 0.93
N ILE A 57 -12.21 15.05 1.90
CA ILE A 57 -11.69 16.33 2.39
C ILE A 57 -10.72 16.97 1.38
N THR A 58 -9.82 16.18 0.80
CA THR A 58 -8.80 16.66 -0.16
C THR A 58 -9.38 16.97 -1.53
N GLY A 59 -10.49 16.32 -1.93
CA GLY A 59 -11.24 16.64 -3.15
C GLY A 59 -11.89 18.03 -3.17
N LEU A 60 -11.80 18.79 -2.07
CA LEU A 60 -12.20 20.20 -2.00
C LEU A 60 -11.11 21.16 -2.51
N LEU A 61 -9.89 20.68 -2.70
CA LEU A 61 -8.78 21.48 -3.21
C LEU A 61 -8.77 21.47 -4.75
N PRO A 62 -8.57 22.63 -5.41
CA PRO A 62 -8.40 22.69 -6.85
C PRO A 62 -7.22 21.82 -7.31
N ALA A 63 -7.37 21.09 -8.41
CA ALA A 63 -6.34 20.17 -8.92
C ALA A 63 -5.07 20.91 -9.41
N ASP A 64 -5.19 22.20 -9.69
CA ASP A 64 -4.12 23.12 -10.10
C ASP A 64 -3.51 23.91 -8.94
N LEU A 65 -3.94 23.64 -7.70
CA LEU A 65 -3.40 24.32 -6.53
C LEU A 65 -1.95 23.88 -6.27
N ASP A 66 -1.02 24.82 -6.41
CA ASP A 66 0.34 24.66 -5.88
C ASP A 66 0.29 24.79 -4.35
N ALA A 67 0.16 23.64 -3.69
CA ALA A 67 0.05 23.55 -2.24
C ALA A 67 1.26 24.14 -1.50
N GLU A 68 2.46 24.09 -2.10
CA GLU A 68 3.67 24.60 -1.49
C GLU A 68 3.67 26.14 -1.51
N GLN A 69 3.28 26.73 -2.62
CA GLN A 69 3.17 28.19 -2.76
C GLN A 69 2.07 28.76 -1.84
N ALA A 70 0.88 28.16 -1.84
CA ALA A 70 -0.24 28.60 -1.00
C ALA A 70 0.10 28.52 0.50
N TYR A 71 0.84 27.49 0.92
CA TYR A 71 1.29 27.37 2.30
C TYR A 71 2.30 28.46 2.68
N ARG A 72 3.26 28.77 1.80
CA ARG A 72 4.25 29.84 2.02
C ARG A 72 3.58 31.20 2.13
N GLU A 73 2.64 31.51 1.25
CA GLU A 73 1.87 32.76 1.28
C GLU A 73 1.08 32.91 2.58
N HIS A 74 0.41 31.83 3.01
CA HIS A 74 -0.30 31.80 4.29
C HIS A 74 0.62 32.06 5.49
N LEU A 75 1.83 31.47 5.51
CA LEU A 75 2.81 31.73 6.57
C LEU A 75 3.28 33.17 6.56
N VAL A 76 3.56 33.75 5.38
CA VAL A 76 3.95 35.16 5.26
C VAL A 76 2.85 36.05 5.81
N GLU A 77 1.59 35.82 5.47
CA GLU A 77 0.46 36.61 5.94
C GLU A 77 0.24 36.46 7.45
N LYS A 78 0.33 35.23 7.97
CA LYS A 78 0.19 34.94 9.41
C LYS A 78 1.28 35.61 10.26
N HIS A 79 2.51 35.68 9.76
CA HIS A 79 3.65 36.27 10.47
C HIS A 79 3.85 37.77 10.19
N ARG A 80 2.97 38.40 9.38
CA ARG A 80 3.02 39.84 9.08
C ARG A 80 2.29 40.71 10.13
N SER A 81 1.73 40.11 11.18
CA SER A 81 1.09 40.82 12.30
C SER A 81 1.99 40.91 13.53
#